data_AF-A0A9D7X5U6-F1
#
_entry.id   AF-A0A9D7X5U6-F1
#
_cell.length_a   1.000
_cell.length_b   1.000
_cell.length_c   1.000
_cell.angle_alpha   90.00
_cell.angle_beta   90.00
_cell.angle_gamma   90.00
#
_symmetry.space_group_name_H-M   'P 1'
#
loop_
_entity.id
_entity.type
_entity.pdbx_description
1 polymer ?
#
loop_
_entity_poly.entity_id
_entity_poly.type
_entity_poly.pdbx_seq_one_letter_code
_entity_poly.pdbx_strand_id
1 'polypeptide(L)'
;MTAMHEKHPRKTSEKIEYSVYIHHPANDDRRTASWERAATTDCPETALKKAEILYLSKKYPKVEIKRKIFDRLSNRNKAETFRIFGQENTEILTEHLLFRALYIALSLFTVILIVMGLYA
;
A
#
# COMPACT_ATOMS: atom_id res chain seq x y z
N MET A 1 60.27 -10.24 -6.05
CA MET A 1 59.02 -10.76 -6.64
C MET A 1 57.95 -10.75 -5.57
N THR A 2 57.26 -9.62 -5.41
CA THR A 2 56.27 -9.43 -4.35
C THR A 2 54.89 -9.61 -4.98
N ALA A 3 54.29 -10.78 -4.76
CA ALA A 3 52.99 -11.11 -5.33
C ALA A 3 51.91 -10.18 -4.77
N MET A 4 51.28 -9.43 -5.66
CA MET A 4 50.12 -8.59 -5.36
C MET A 4 48.97 -9.46 -4.87
N HIS A 5 48.45 -9.15 -3.68
CA HIS A 5 47.20 -9.73 -3.18
C HIS A 5 46.06 -8.76 -3.53
N GLU A 6 45.63 -8.82 -4.78
CA GLU A 6 44.47 -8.08 -5.27
C GLU A 6 43.20 -8.71 -4.69
N LYS A 7 42.69 -8.11 -3.60
CA LYS A 7 41.37 -8.44 -3.05
C LYS A 7 40.30 -7.95 -4.02
N HIS A 8 39.85 -8.83 -4.91
CA HIS A 8 38.59 -8.61 -5.64
C HIS A 8 37.44 -8.44 -4.63
N PRO A 9 36.68 -7.32 -4.66
CA PRO A 9 35.48 -7.21 -3.87
C PRO A 9 34.47 -8.23 -4.38
N ARG A 10 34.11 -9.22 -3.56
CA ARG A 10 32.97 -10.09 -3.83
C ARG A 10 31.74 -9.20 -3.94
N LYS A 11 31.24 -8.99 -5.15
CA LYS A 11 29.92 -8.45 -5.41
C LYS A 11 28.91 -9.49 -4.93
N THR A 12 28.66 -9.55 -3.63
CA THR A 12 27.51 -10.26 -3.07
C THR A 12 26.28 -9.54 -3.62
N SER A 13 25.68 -10.12 -4.67
CA SER A 13 24.33 -9.76 -5.06
C SER A 13 23.45 -10.04 -3.85
N GLU A 14 23.08 -8.99 -3.12
CA GLU A 14 22.16 -9.10 -2.00
C GLU A 14 20.88 -9.75 -2.52
N LYS A 15 20.58 -10.95 -2.00
CA LYS A 15 19.44 -11.74 -2.48
C LYS A 15 18.17 -11.04 -2.02
N ILE A 16 17.49 -10.37 -2.93
CA ILE A 16 16.21 -9.70 -2.66
C ILE A 16 15.13 -10.77 -2.53
N GLU A 17 14.35 -10.70 -1.45
CA GLU A 17 13.21 -11.59 -1.21
C GLU A 17 11.91 -10.81 -1.37
N TYR A 18 10.95 -11.38 -2.10
CA TYR A 18 9.61 -10.85 -2.29
C TYR A 18 8.60 -11.71 -1.55
N SER A 19 7.79 -11.11 -0.69
CA SER A 19 6.71 -11.76 0.03
C SER A 19 5.36 -11.18 -0.39
N VAL A 20 4.42 -12.06 -0.74
CA VAL A 20 3.04 -11.72 -1.12
C VAL A 20 2.15 -11.87 0.11
N TYR A 21 1.41 -10.81 0.41
CA TYR A 21 0.47 -10.72 1.52
C TYR A 21 -0.94 -10.54 0.97
N ILE A 22 -1.91 -11.21 1.60
CA ILE A 22 -3.34 -11.11 1.31
C ILE A 22 -4.03 -10.45 2.51
N HIS A 23 -4.99 -9.58 2.22
CA HIS A 23 -5.86 -8.99 3.22
C HIS A 23 -7.17 -9.76 3.28
N HIS A 24 -7.56 -10.22 4.46
CA HIS A 24 -8.86 -10.88 4.67
C HIS A 24 -9.95 -9.84 4.93
N PRO A 25 -11.16 -9.98 4.35
CA PRO A 25 -12.26 -9.09 4.67
C PRO A 25 -12.67 -9.21 6.13
N ALA A 26 -13.19 -8.14 6.73
CA ALA A 26 -13.54 -8.09 8.15
C ALA A 26 -14.62 -9.10 8.58
N ASN A 27 -15.41 -9.60 7.63
CA ASN A 27 -16.47 -10.58 7.85
C ASN A 27 -16.01 -12.02 7.56
N ASP A 28 -14.71 -12.28 7.39
CA ASP A 28 -14.22 -13.65 7.32
C ASP A 28 -14.26 -14.24 8.74
N ASP A 29 -15.14 -15.21 8.99
CA ASP A 29 -15.34 -15.88 10.28
C ASP A 29 -14.08 -16.56 10.84
N ARG A 30 -13.01 -16.60 10.05
CA ARG A 30 -11.70 -17.06 10.48
C ARG A 30 -11.06 -15.97 11.36
N ARG A 31 -10.64 -16.35 12.57
CA ARG A 31 -9.78 -15.55 13.48
C ARG A 31 -8.37 -15.30 12.91
N THR A 32 -8.26 -15.09 11.62
CA THR A 32 -7.01 -14.79 10.93
C THR A 32 -6.68 -13.32 11.15
N ALA A 33 -5.41 -13.00 11.37
CA ALA A 33 -4.98 -11.61 11.30
C ALA A 33 -5.41 -11.00 9.97
N SER A 34 -5.77 -9.71 9.96
CA SER A 34 -6.26 -9.02 8.75
C SER A 34 -5.30 -9.14 7.57
N TRP A 35 -4.02 -9.37 7.83
CA TRP A 35 -3.00 -9.67 6.82
C TRP A 35 -2.37 -11.04 7.05
N GLU A 36 -2.28 -11.82 5.98
CA GLU A 36 -1.61 -13.12 5.96
C GLU A 36 -0.58 -13.16 4.82
N ARG A 37 0.58 -13.77 5.06
CA ARG A 37 1.58 -14.00 4.02
C ARG A 37 1.23 -15.26 3.23
N ALA A 38 0.84 -15.10 1.97
CA ALA A 38 0.45 -16.19 1.09
C ALA A 38 1.64 -16.87 0.39
N ALA A 39 2.71 -16.13 0.07
CA ALA A 39 3.87 -16.69 -0.64
C ALA A 39 5.15 -15.89 -0.41
N THR A 40 6.30 -16.53 -0.65
CA THR A 40 7.63 -15.90 -0.71
C THR A 40 8.39 -16.42 -1.93
N THR A 41 9.16 -15.56 -2.60
CA THR A 41 9.93 -15.85 -3.81
C THR A 41 11.10 -14.87 -3.95
N ASP A 42 12.17 -15.24 -4.64
CA ASP A 42 13.28 -14.36 -5.01
C ASP A 42 13.12 -13.73 -6.41
N CYS A 43 12.18 -14.24 -7.21
CA CYS A 43 11.81 -13.69 -8.52
C CYS A 43 10.64 -12.70 -8.42
N PRO A 44 10.81 -11.42 -8.83
CA PRO A 44 9.75 -10.40 -8.77
C PRO A 44 8.57 -10.70 -9.70
N GLU A 45 8.82 -11.25 -10.89
CA GLU A 45 7.76 -11.61 -11.86
C GLU A 45 6.85 -12.70 -11.29
N THR A 46 7.43 -13.67 -10.58
CA THR A 46 6.67 -14.72 -9.89
C THR A 46 5.81 -14.14 -8.77
N ALA A 47 6.33 -13.17 -8.01
CA ALA A 47 5.57 -12.49 -6.96
C ALA A 47 4.38 -11.73 -7.55
N LEU A 48 4.62 -11.00 -8.65
CA LEU A 48 3.60 -10.25 -9.38
C LEU A 48 2.50 -11.16 -9.91
N LYS A 49 2.86 -12.23 -10.61
CA LYS A 49 1.89 -13.18 -11.17
C LYS A 49 1.05 -13.84 -10.07
N LYS A 50 1.66 -14.23 -8.95
CA LYS A 50 0.93 -14.80 -7.80
C LYS A 50 -0.03 -13.78 -7.19
N ALA A 51 0.43 -12.54 -6.97
CA ALA A 51 -0.40 -11.50 -6.40
C ALA A 51 -1.59 -11.13 -7.31
N GLU A 52 -1.34 -11.07 -8.62
CA GLU A 52 -2.38 -10.82 -9.62
C GLU A 52 -3.42 -11.94 -9.65
N ILE A 53 -3.02 -13.22 -9.67
CA ILE A 53 -3.95 -14.35 -9.59
C ILE A 53 -4.80 -14.28 -8.32
N LEU A 54 -4.16 -13.99 -7.17
CA LEU A 54 -4.88 -13.86 -5.89
C LEU A 54 -5.86 -12.69 -5.91
N TYR A 55 -5.51 -11.55 -6.49
CA TYR A 55 -6.39 -10.40 -6.61
C TYR A 55 -7.55 -10.64 -7.59
N LEU A 56 -7.25 -11.24 -8.75
CA LEU A 56 -8.26 -11.59 -9.77
C LEU A 56 -9.24 -12.65 -9.28
N SER A 57 -8.88 -13.46 -8.28
CA SER A 57 -9.81 -14.41 -7.65
C SER A 57 -10.99 -13.75 -6.93
N LYS A 58 -10.96 -12.41 -6.73
CA LYS A 58 -11.97 -11.62 -6.01
C LYS A 58 -12.22 -12.02 -4.56
N LYS A 59 -11.48 -13.01 -4.03
CA LYS A 59 -11.56 -13.45 -2.64
C LYS A 59 -10.90 -12.47 -1.67
N TYR A 60 -9.85 -11.80 -2.12
CA TYR A 60 -9.07 -10.88 -1.29
C TYR A 60 -9.22 -9.45 -1.81
N PRO A 61 -9.81 -8.53 -1.02
CA PRO A 61 -10.01 -7.13 -1.45
C PRO A 61 -8.69 -6.39 -1.70
N LYS A 62 -7.62 -6.84 -1.05
CA LYS A 62 -6.30 -6.24 -1.17
C LYS A 62 -5.22 -7.31 -1.12
N VAL A 63 -4.21 -7.18 -1.99
CA VAL A 63 -3.03 -8.02 -2.05
C VAL A 63 -1.80 -7.13 -2.16
N GLU A 64 -0.80 -7.35 -1.32
CA GLU A 64 0.41 -6.54 -1.24
C GLU A 64 1.66 -7.40 -1.49
N ILE A 65 2.63 -6.87 -2.22
CA ILE A 65 3.96 -7.46 -2.36
C ILE A 65 4.92 -6.60 -1.57
N LYS A 66 5.68 -7.21 -0.65
CA LYS A 66 6.80 -6.57 0.06
C LYS A 66 8.11 -7.15 -0.44
N ARG A 67 9.08 -6.28 -0.74
CA ARG A 67 10.47 -6.67 -1.01
C ARG A 67 11.31 -6.46 0.25
N LYS A 68 12.16 -7.41 0.57
CA LYS A 68 13.13 -7.33 1.67
C LYS A 68 14.49 -6.99 1.07
N ILE A 69 15.02 -5.84 1.47
CA ILE A 69 16.32 -5.33 1.03
C ILE A 69 17.19 -5.17 2.27
N PHE A 70 18.48 -5.47 2.15
CA PHE A 70 19.44 -5.17 3.18
C PHE A 70 19.87 -3.70 3.06
N ASP A 71 19.57 -2.91 4.08
CA ASP A 71 20.03 -1.53 4.15
C ASP A 71 21.42 -1.51 4.81
N ARG A 72 22.44 -1.17 4.00
CA ARG A 72 23.83 -1.07 4.43
C ARG A 72 24.09 0.05 5.43
N LEU A 73 23.31 1.14 5.37
CA LEU A 73 23.49 2.28 6.26
C LEU A 73 23.03 1.96 7.68
N SER A 74 21.90 1.25 7.80
CA SER A 74 21.36 0.84 9.09
C SER A 74 21.81 -0.56 9.54
N ASN A 75 22.54 -1.29 8.69
CA ASN A 75 22.99 -2.67 8.90
C ASN A 75 21.82 -3.62 9.24
N ARG A 76 20.67 -3.43 8.60
CA ARG A 76 19.42 -4.15 8.91
C ARG A 76 18.64 -4.50 7.64
N ASN A 77 17.83 -5.55 7.72
CA ASN A 77 16.87 -5.85 6.67
C ASN A 77 15.66 -4.93 6.79
N LYS A 78 15.32 -4.24 5.71
CA LYS A 78 14.12 -3.42 5.58
C LYS A 78 13.13 -4.11 4.65
N ALA A 79 11.88 -4.19 5.07
CA ALA A 79 10.78 -4.59 4.20
C ALA A 79 10.12 -3.34 3.63
N GLU A 80 10.05 -3.25 2.31
CA GLU A 80 9.41 -2.16 1.59
C GLU A 80 8.25 -2.69 0.74
N THR A 81 7.16 -1.96 0.69
CA THR A 81 6.05 -2.29 -0.21
C THR A 81 6.51 -2.08 -1.65
N PHE A 82 6.52 -3.16 -2.43
CA PHE A 82 6.88 -3.16 -3.83
C PHE A 82 5.69 -2.84 -4.72
N ARG A 83 4.52 -3.44 -4.44
CA ARG A 83 3.28 -3.20 -5.18
C ARG A 83 2.06 -3.56 -4.35
N ILE A 84 0.95 -2.89 -4.60
CA ILE A 84 -0.35 -3.19 -4.00
C ILE A 84 -1.37 -3.37 -5.13
N PHE A 85 -2.20 -4.40 -5.02
CA PHE A 85 -3.40 -4.60 -5.80
C PHE A 85 -4.59 -4.44 -4.85
N GLY A 86 -5.49 -3.52 -5.15
CA GLY A 86 -6.65 -3.25 -4.30
C GLY A 86 -7.51 -2.16 -4.91
N GLN A 87 -8.79 -2.17 -4.57
CA GLN A 87 -9.68 -1.07 -4.87
C GLN A 87 -9.37 0.05 -3.88
N GLU A 88 -8.97 1.23 -4.37
CA GLU A 88 -8.97 2.42 -3.52
C GLU A 88 -10.43 2.69 -3.14
N ASN A 89 -10.71 2.81 -1.84
CA ASN A 89 -12.04 3.13 -1.34
C ASN A 89 -12.41 4.56 -1.76
N THR A 90 -12.88 4.72 -3.00
CA THR A 90 -13.39 5.97 -3.56
C THR A 90 -14.69 6.41 -2.89
N GLU A 91 -15.42 5.50 -2.25
CA GLU A 91 -16.71 5.78 -1.58
C GLU A 91 -16.57 6.78 -0.42
N ILE A 92 -15.49 6.69 0.37
CA ILE A 92 -15.23 7.63 1.48
C ILE A 92 -14.95 9.05 0.96
N LEU A 93 -14.38 9.15 -0.24
CA LEU A 93 -14.09 10.45 -0.86
C LEU A 93 -15.38 11.15 -1.31
N THR A 94 -16.35 10.39 -1.82
CA THR A 94 -17.63 10.94 -2.31
C THR A 94 -18.50 11.47 -1.17
N GLU A 95 -18.62 10.74 -0.06
CA GLU A 95 -19.41 11.20 1.09
C GLU A 95 -18.85 12.49 1.68
N HIS A 96 -17.53 12.56 1.91
CA HIS A 96 -16.90 13.76 2.43
C HIS A 96 -17.01 14.97 1.50
N LEU A 97 -16.98 14.77 0.18
CA LEU A 97 -17.18 15.83 -0.80
C LEU A 97 -18.62 16.38 -0.76
N LEU A 98 -19.63 15.52 -0.63
CA LEU A 98 -21.03 15.93 -0.53
C LEU A 98 -21.29 16.75 0.74
N PHE A 99 -20.79 16.31 1.89
CA PHE A 99 -20.93 17.07 3.14
C PHE A 99 -20.24 18.44 3.08
N ARG A 100 -19.06 18.54 2.45
CA ARG A 100 -18.37 19.83 2.25
C ARG A 100 -19.14 20.76 1.33
N ALA A 101 -19.67 20.23 0.22
CA ALA A 101 -20.47 21.04 -0.71
C ALA A 101 -21.74 21.58 -0.03
N LEU A 102 -22.44 20.75 0.75
CA LEU A 102 -23.63 21.16 1.49
C LEU A 102 -23.32 22.24 2.54
N TYR A 103 -22.23 22.07 3.29
CA TYR A 103 -21.79 23.05 4.29
C TYR A 103 -21.51 24.42 3.66
N ILE A 104 -20.81 24.45 2.52
CA ILE A 104 -20.53 25.70 1.80
C ILE A 104 -21.83 26.36 1.34
N ALA A 105 -22.76 25.60 0.74
CA ALA A 105 -24.04 26.14 0.29
C ALA A 105 -24.86 26.76 1.43
N LEU A 106 -24.93 26.09 2.59
CA LEU A 106 -25.62 26.60 3.77
C LEU A 106 -24.95 27.88 4.32
N SER A 107 -23.61 27.89 4.37
CA SER A 107 -22.88 29.08 4.85
C SER A 107 -23.14 30.30 3.96
N LEU A 108 -23.10 30.16 2.64
CA LEU A 108 -23.41 31.24 1.71
C LEU A 108 -24.87 31.72 1.85
N PHE A 109 -25.81 30.78 2.01
CA PHE A 109 -27.22 31.13 2.21
C PHE A 109 -27.43 31.94 3.49
N THR A 110 -26.78 31.56 4.60
CA THR A 110 -26.86 32.33 5.85
C THR A 110 -26.28 33.74 5.71
N VAL A 111 -25.17 33.91 5.00
CA VAL A 111 -24.57 35.24 4.75
C VAL A 111 -25.53 36.11 3.94
N ILE A 112 -26.17 35.56 2.91
CA ILE A 112 -27.15 36.28 2.09
C ILE A 112 -28.34 36.76 2.94
N LEU A 113 -28.88 35.90 3.82
CA LEU A 113 -29.98 36.28 4.71
C LEU A 113 -29.58 37.39 5.69
N ILE A 114 -28.37 37.33 6.25
CA ILE A 114 -27.86 38.39 7.15
C ILE A 114 -27.76 39.72 6.40
N VAL A 115 -27.21 39.72 5.18
CA VAL A 115 -27.13 40.93 4.35
C VAL A 115 -28.53 41.46 4.07
N MET A 116 -29.44 40.63 3.57
CA MET A 116 -30.82 41.06 3.27
C MET A 116 -31.55 41.62 4.50
N GLY A 117 -31.35 41.02 5.68
CA GLY A 117 -31.95 41.50 6.93
C GLY A 117 -31.31 42.79 7.49
N LEU A 118 -30.07 43.10 7.14
CA LEU A 118 -29.42 44.38 7.48
C LEU A 118 -29.87 45.53 6.58
N TYR A 119 -30.34 45.22 5.37
CA TYR A 119 -30.79 46.19 4.37
C TYR A 119 -32.31 46.33 4.26
N ALA A 120 -33.08 45.59 5.07
CA ALA A 120 -34.54 45.67 5.18
C ALA A 120 -34.97 46.57 6.34
#